data_AF-A0A330L9E8-F1
#
_entry.id   AF-A0A330L9E8-F1
#
_cell.length_a   1.000
_cell.length_b   1.000
_cell.length_c   1.000
_cell.angle_alpha   90.00
_cell.angle_beta   90.00
_cell.angle_gamma   90.00
#
_symmetry.space_group_name_H-M   'P 1'
#
loop_
_entity.id
_entity.type
_entity.pdbx_description
1 polymer ?
#
loop_
_entity_poly.entity_id
_entity_poly.type
_entity_poly.pdbx_seq_one_letter_code
_entity_poly.pdbx_strand_id
1 'polypeptide(L)' 'MKQQLVQGKRDEKAVTSPEDNPQEGAFSDELQARIAKRAYELYLERGCREGCDVEDWVDAEREILTVPRG' A
#
# COMPACT_ATOMS: atom_id res chain seq x y z
N MET A 1 16.11 47.67 -12.17
CA MET A 1 15.58 47.63 -10.79
C MET A 1 14.85 46.31 -10.59
N LYS A 2 15.22 45.62 -9.51
CA LYS A 2 14.63 44.45 -8.83
C LYS A 2 13.14 44.13 -9.00
N GLN A 3 12.85 42.85 -9.20
CA GLN A 3 11.79 42.04 -8.54
C GLN A 3 12.00 40.55 -8.95
N GLN A 4 12.68 39.69 -8.16
CA GLN A 4 12.26 38.91 -6.96
C GLN A 4 11.27 37.78 -7.33
N LEU A 5 11.69 36.53 -7.61
CA LEU A 5 11.96 35.39 -6.72
C LEU A 5 10.83 35.01 -5.74
N VAL A 6 10.13 33.90 -6.03
CA VAL A 6 9.72 32.79 -5.12
C VAL A 6 9.39 31.60 -6.05
N GLN A 7 10.31 30.66 -6.32
CA GLN A 7 10.56 29.42 -5.56
C GLN A 7 9.31 28.55 -5.38
N GLY A 8 9.21 27.53 -6.23
CA GLY A 8 8.28 26.41 -6.11
C GLY A 8 8.85 25.14 -6.77
N LYS A 9 10.18 24.98 -6.78
CA LYS A 9 10.78 23.65 -6.88
C LYS A 9 10.51 22.99 -5.52
N ARG A 10 9.61 22.01 -5.49
CA ARG A 10 9.61 21.03 -4.42
C ARG A 10 10.28 19.81 -4.99
N ASP A 11 11.50 19.65 -4.54
CA ASP A 11 12.41 18.58 -4.81
C ASP A 11 11.74 17.23 -4.54
N GLU A 12 11.85 16.37 -5.54
CA GLU A 12 12.33 15.00 -5.43
C GLU A 12 12.68 14.59 -3.99
N LYS A 13 11.72 13.97 -3.30
CA LYS A 13 12.06 13.09 -2.19
C LYS A 13 12.11 11.68 -2.76
N ALA A 14 13.31 11.33 -3.23
CA ALA A 14 13.74 9.97 -3.45
C ALA A 14 13.22 9.08 -2.31
N VAL A 15 12.28 8.20 -2.63
CA VAL A 15 11.99 7.06 -1.77
C VAL A 15 13.12 6.08 -2.04
N THR A 16 14.08 6.18 -1.12
CA THR A 16 15.05 5.17 -0.71
C THR A 16 15.07 3.88 -1.54
N SER A 17 16.18 3.78 -2.26
CA SER A 17 16.85 2.64 -2.86
C SER A 17 16.37 1.24 -2.45
N PRO A 18 16.33 0.30 -3.42
CA PRO A 18 16.05 -1.10 -3.18
C PRO A 18 17.29 -1.74 -2.53
N GLU A 19 17.22 -2.02 -1.23
CA GLU A 19 18.24 -2.82 -0.55
C GLU A 19 17.96 -4.30 -0.82
N ASP A 20 18.63 -4.80 -1.87
CA ASP A 20 19.24 -6.12 -2.02
C ASP A 20 18.80 -7.25 -1.06
N ASN A 21 17.54 -7.67 -1.16
CA ASN A 21 17.18 -9.09 -1.01
C ASN A 21 15.99 -9.43 -1.94
N PRO A 22 16.23 -9.81 -3.21
CA PRO A 22 15.19 -10.06 -4.21
C PRO A 22 14.16 -11.11 -3.79
N GLN A 23 14.54 -11.99 -2.85
CA GLN A 23 13.72 -13.08 -2.37
C GLN A 23 12.91 -12.76 -1.10
N GLU A 24 13.09 -11.60 -0.46
CA GLU A 24 12.23 -11.21 0.67
C GLU A 24 11.28 -10.06 0.32
N GLY A 25 11.73 -9.12 -0.53
CA GLY A 25 10.86 -8.06 -1.06
C GLY A 25 9.69 -8.61 -1.88
N ALA A 26 9.97 -9.54 -2.81
CA ALA A 26 8.96 -10.08 -3.70
C ALA A 26 7.85 -10.88 -2.99
N PHE A 27 8.19 -11.61 -1.91
CA PHE A 27 7.19 -12.31 -1.11
C PHE A 27 6.33 -11.34 -0.31
N SER A 28 6.92 -10.24 0.16
CA SER A 28 6.17 -9.18 0.83
C SER A 28 5.27 -8.43 -0.14
N ASP A 29 5.72 -8.18 -1.38
CA ASP A 29 4.92 -7.57 -2.43
C ASP A 29 3.75 -8.47 -2.87
N GLU A 30 3.99 -9.78 -3.05
CA GLU A 30 2.93 -10.74 -3.38
C GLU A 30 1.92 -10.87 -2.23
N LEU A 31 2.39 -10.92 -0.98
CA LEU A 31 1.54 -10.95 0.19
C LEU A 31 0.67 -9.67 0.28
N GLN A 32 1.28 -8.51 0.09
CA GLN A 32 0.58 -7.23 0.08
C GLN A 32 -0.43 -7.15 -1.06
N ALA A 33 -0.10 -7.65 -2.26
CA ALA A 33 -1.03 -7.73 -3.38
C ALA A 33 -2.25 -8.62 -3.07
N ARG A 34 -2.05 -9.74 -2.37
CA ARG A 34 -3.14 -10.62 -1.93
C ARG A 34 -4.03 -9.96 -0.89
N ILE A 35 -3.44 -9.27 0.09
CA ILE A 35 -4.16 -8.49 1.10
C ILE A 35 -4.97 -7.39 0.41
N ALA A 36 -4.35 -6.61 -0.47
CA ALA A 36 -5.02 -5.53 -1.20
C ALA A 36 -6.20 -6.03 -2.04
N LYS A 37 -6.02 -7.16 -2.75
CA LYS A 37 -7.11 -7.79 -3.50
C LYS A 37 -8.26 -8.19 -2.58
N ARG A 38 -7.96 -8.80 -1.44
CA ARG A 38 -8.97 -9.26 -0.49
C ARG A 38 -9.70 -8.09 0.19
N ALA A 39 -8.99 -7.02 0.54
CA ALA A 39 -9.58 -5.80 1.09
C ALA A 39 -10.55 -5.15 0.08
N TYR A 40 -10.17 -5.13 -1.20
CA TYR A 40 -11.05 -4.62 -2.26
C TYR A 40 -12.32 -5.48 -2.43
N GLU A 41 -12.20 -6.81 -2.35
CA GLU A 41 -13.36 -7.70 -2.36
C GLU A 41 -14.30 -7.42 -1.19
N LEU A 42 -13.77 -7.25 0.03
CA LEU A 42 -14.56 -6.90 1.22
C LEU A 42 -15.26 -5.54 1.06
N TYR A 43 -14.57 -4.54 0.52
CA TYR A 43 -15.15 -3.23 0.20
C TYR A 43 -16.34 -3.35 -0.76
N LEU A 44 -16.22 -4.18 -1.81
CA LEU A 44 -17.31 -4.45 -2.75
C LEU A 44 -18.47 -5.19 -2.07
N GLU A 45 -18.19 -6.21 -1.26
CA GLU A 45 -19.21 -6.99 -0.52
C GLU A 45 -20.02 -6.11 0.46
N ARG A 46 -19.38 -5.11 1.08
CA ARG A 46 -20.03 -4.12 1.94
C ARG A 46 -20.82 -3.05 1.18
N GLY A 47 -20.78 -3.07 -0.16
CA GLY A 47 -21.50 -2.13 -1.01
C GLY A 47 -20.76 -0.82 -1.23
N CYS A 48 -19.44 -0.85 -1.32
CA CYS A 48 -18.58 0.31 -1.58
C CYS A 48 -18.74 1.42 -0.53
N ARG A 49 -18.79 1.04 0.74
CA ARG A 49 -18.95 1.99 1.84
C ARG A 49 -17.63 2.71 2.11
N GLU A 50 -17.65 4.03 1.93
CA GLU A 50 -16.53 4.89 2.32
C GLU A 50 -16.25 4.82 3.83
N GLY A 51 -14.96 4.87 4.20
CA GLY A 51 -14.52 4.89 5.60
C GLY A 51 -14.28 3.52 6.23
N CYS A 52 -14.55 2.42 5.51
CA CYS A 52 -14.23 1.06 5.96
C CYS A 52 -12.89 0.53 5.42
N ASP A 53 -12.15 1.31 4.63
CA ASP A 53 -10.94 0.86 3.93
C ASP A 53 -9.90 0.23 4.87
N VAL A 54 -9.73 0.81 6.06
CA VAL A 54 -8.79 0.31 7.08
C VAL A 54 -9.29 -1.00 7.71
N GLU A 55 -10.59 -1.10 7.99
CA GLU A 55 -11.19 -2.32 8.53
C GLU A 55 -11.10 -3.46 7.51
N ASP A 56 -11.44 -3.18 6.25
CA ASP A 56 -11.35 -4.14 5.14
C ASP A 56 -9.90 -4.60 4.91
N TRP A 57 -8.92 -3.71 5.08
CA TRP A 57 -7.51 -4.07 5.04
C TRP A 57 -7.11 -4.99 6.19
N VAL A 58 -7.46 -4.65 7.43
CA VAL A 58 -7.12 -5.46 8.62
C VAL A 58 -7.81 -6.83 8.57
N ASP A 59 -9.06 -6.89 8.14
CA ASP A 59 -9.78 -8.15 7.94
C ASP A 59 -9.11 -9.01 6.86
N ALA A 60 -8.70 -8.40 5.74
CA ALA A 60 -7.93 -9.07 4.70
C ALA A 60 -6.57 -9.58 5.19
N GLU A 61 -5.82 -8.80 5.98
CA GLU A 61 -4.56 -9.24 6.60
C GLU A 61 -4.79 -10.47 7.47
N ARG A 62 -5.83 -10.44 8.32
CA ARG A 62 -6.17 -11.58 9.18
C ARG A 62 -6.49 -12.81 8.34
N GLU A 63 -7.31 -12.69 7.31
CA GLU A 63 -7.65 -13.83 6.45
C GLU A 63 -6.41 -14.41 5.75
N ILE A 64 -5.56 -13.56 5.16
CA ILE A 64 -4.40 -14.03 4.38
C ILE A 64 -3.28 -14.57 5.28
N LEU A 65 -3.06 -13.98 6.45
CA LEU A 65 -2.01 -14.39 7.39
C LEU A 65 -2.42 -15.59 8.26
N THR A 66 -3.73 -15.78 8.53
CA THR A 66 -4.21 -16.93 9.31
C THR A 66 -4.48 -18.17 8.46
N VAL A 67 -4.57 -18.04 7.14
CA VAL A 67 -4.61 -19.20 6.23
C VAL A 67 -3.25 -19.91 6.28
N PRO A 68 -3.16 -21.13 6.86
CA PRO A 68 -1.93 -21.89 6.79
C PRO A 68 -1.64 -22.18 5.32
N ARG A 69 -0.44 -21.78 4.85
CA ARG A 69 0.08 -22.23 3.56
C ARG A 69 0.36 -23.73 3.68
N GLY A 70 -0.63 -24.54 3.31
CA GLY A 70 -0.54 -26.00 3.23
C GLY A 70 0.19 -26.44 1.97
#